data_AF-A0A840CGN0-F1
#
_entry.id   AF-A0A840CGN0-F1
#
_cell.length_a   1.000
_cell.length_b   1.000
_cell.length_c   1.000
_cell.angle_alpha   90.00
_cell.angle_beta   90.00
_cell.angle_gamma   90.00
#
_symmetry.space_group_name_H-M   'P 1'
#
loop_
_entity.id
_entity.type
_entity.pdbx_description
1 polymer ?
#
loop_
_entity_poly.entity_id
_entity_poly.type
_entity_poly.pdbx_seq_one_letter_code
_entity_poly.pdbx_strand_id
1 'polypeptide(L)'
;MSDITELERRITAALERIGQGTEALAAAAQAGAAEDRTETAADAEALATALAALEAEREASAKLEARVKAIGEKQDKQVAQLEARVTKLTARAEATEGEIERLRRVNAQLRANNKALREANAKGLGDGELINTSMKAELDALRAVRDTDRSELDEILGMLAPLAAEDTNA
;
A
#
# COMPACT_ATOMS: atom_id res chain seq x y z
N MET A 1 29.83 -24.86 100.71
CA MET A 1 30.60 -25.31 99.53
C MET A 1 29.70 -25.95 98.45
N SER A 2 28.58 -26.59 98.79
CA SER A 2 27.63 -27.17 97.81
C SER A 2 26.95 -26.15 96.90
N ASP A 3 26.60 -24.97 97.43
CA ASP A 3 25.83 -23.96 96.68
C ASP A 3 26.64 -23.31 95.56
N ILE A 4 27.97 -23.21 95.74
CA ILE A 4 28.88 -22.67 94.73
C ILE A 4 29.00 -23.65 93.56
N THR A 5 29.15 -24.95 93.84
CA THR A 5 29.21 -25.99 92.79
C THR A 5 27.90 -26.15 92.02
N GLU A 6 26.75 -25.95 92.68
CA GLU A 6 25.42 -25.93 92.05
C GLU A 6 25.27 -24.72 91.11
N LEU A 7 25.72 -23.54 91.55
CA LEU A 7 25.71 -22.32 90.76
C LEU A 7 26.66 -22.42 89.55
N GLU A 8 27.86 -22.95 89.73
CA GLU A 8 28.81 -23.23 88.64
C GLU A 8 28.19 -24.16 87.60
N ARG A 9 27.57 -25.28 88.03
CA ARG A 9 26.88 -26.21 87.12
C ARG A 9 25.76 -25.53 86.33
N ARG A 10 24.98 -24.65 86.98
CA ARG A 10 23.89 -23.90 86.32
C ARG A 10 24.41 -22.83 85.37
N ILE A 11 25.51 -22.14 85.71
CA ILE A 11 26.15 -21.15 84.84
C ILE A 11 26.74 -21.85 83.61
N THR A 12 27.45 -22.97 83.77
CA THR A 12 27.98 -23.73 82.64
C THR A 12 26.86 -24.22 81.73
N ALA A 13 25.78 -24.78 82.29
CA ALA A 13 24.61 -25.18 81.52
C ALA A 13 23.90 -23.99 80.82
N ALA A 14 23.88 -22.81 81.45
CA ALA A 14 23.31 -21.61 80.85
C ALA A 14 24.19 -21.05 79.72
N LEU A 15 25.52 -21.03 79.90
CA LEU A 15 26.47 -20.62 78.88
C LEU A 15 26.45 -21.55 77.67
N GLU A 16 26.33 -22.85 77.89
CA GLU A 16 26.24 -23.85 76.82
C GLU A 16 24.92 -23.72 76.04
N ARG A 17 23.81 -23.44 76.75
CA ARG A 17 22.53 -23.11 76.11
C ARG A 17 22.58 -21.79 75.33
N ILE A 18 23.29 -20.78 75.83
CA ILE A 18 23.51 -19.52 75.11
C ILE A 18 24.36 -19.77 73.87
N GLY A 19 25.44 -20.56 73.98
CA GLY A 19 26.27 -20.98 72.85
C GLY A 19 25.45 -21.65 71.76
N GLN A 20 24.66 -22.66 72.12
CA GLN A 20 23.73 -23.33 71.21
C GLN A 20 22.68 -22.36 70.62
N GLY A 21 22.17 -21.42 71.42
CA GLY A 21 21.23 -20.40 70.95
C GLY A 21 21.86 -19.42 69.96
N THR A 22 23.11 -19.02 70.17
CA THR A 22 23.85 -18.14 69.25
C THR A 22 24.22 -18.85 67.95
N GLU A 23 24.59 -20.12 68.00
CA GLU A 23 24.85 -20.94 66.81
C GLU A 23 23.56 -21.15 66.00
N ALA A 24 22.43 -21.43 66.65
CA ALA A 24 21.13 -21.53 65.98
C ALA A 24 20.70 -20.21 65.33
N LEU A 25 20.92 -19.07 65.98
CA LEU A 25 20.62 -17.76 65.43
C LEU A 25 21.52 -17.42 64.23
N ALA A 26 22.81 -17.77 64.30
CA ALA A 26 23.75 -17.59 63.19
C ALA A 26 23.38 -18.48 61.99
N ALA A 27 22.97 -19.72 62.23
CA ALA A 27 22.48 -20.63 61.19
C ALA A 27 21.19 -20.11 60.53
N ALA A 28 20.24 -19.61 61.33
CA ALA A 28 19.00 -19.00 60.82
C ALA A 28 19.26 -17.74 59.98
N ALA A 29 20.20 -16.88 60.41
CA ALA A 29 20.59 -15.70 59.65
C ALA A 29 21.29 -16.05 58.32
N GLN A 30 22.12 -17.10 58.31
CA GLN A 30 22.77 -17.59 57.08
C GLN A 30 21.76 -18.23 56.12
N ALA A 31 20.77 -18.97 56.62
CA ALA A 31 19.69 -19.53 55.82
C ALA A 31 18.83 -18.42 55.20
N GLY A 32 18.40 -17.42 55.99
CA GLY A 32 17.65 -16.27 55.48
C GLY A 32 18.43 -15.45 54.45
N ALA A 33 19.73 -15.23 54.66
CA ALA A 33 20.60 -14.54 53.70
C ALA A 33 20.94 -15.37 52.45
N ALA A 34 20.71 -16.69 52.48
CA ALA A 34 20.83 -17.56 51.31
C ALA A 34 19.52 -17.53 50.50
N GLU A 35 18.37 -17.61 51.17
CA GLU A 35 17.03 -17.49 50.57
C GLU A 35 16.85 -16.13 49.86
N ASP A 36 17.20 -15.02 50.53
CA ASP A 36 17.12 -13.65 49.98
C ASP A 36 18.02 -13.47 48.74
N ARG A 37 19.20 -14.09 48.74
CA ARG A 37 20.10 -14.12 47.56
C ARG A 37 19.51 -14.95 46.42
N THR A 38 18.83 -16.05 46.71
CA THR A 38 18.19 -16.87 45.67
C THR A 38 16.97 -16.19 45.08
N GLU A 39 16.14 -15.51 45.88
CA GLU A 39 15.02 -14.70 45.39
C GLU A 39 15.52 -13.52 44.55
N THR A 40 16.50 -12.76 45.04
CA THR A 40 17.07 -11.62 44.29
C THR A 40 17.67 -12.06 42.95
N ALA A 41 18.33 -13.23 42.91
CA ALA A 41 18.86 -13.79 41.67
C ALA A 41 17.75 -14.23 40.70
N ALA A 42 16.68 -14.86 41.22
CA ALA A 42 15.53 -15.26 40.42
C ALA A 42 14.78 -14.04 39.84
N ASP A 43 14.60 -12.98 40.63
CA ASP A 43 13.99 -11.73 40.19
C ASP A 43 14.81 -11.02 39.12
N ALA A 44 16.15 -11.02 39.25
CA ALA A 44 17.05 -10.46 38.24
C ALA A 44 16.96 -11.23 36.90
N GLU A 45 16.86 -12.56 36.95
CA GLU A 45 16.71 -13.41 35.76
C GLU A 45 15.33 -13.22 35.11
N ALA A 46 14.27 -13.10 35.92
CA ALA A 46 12.92 -12.79 35.44
C ALA A 46 12.84 -11.40 34.77
N LEU A 47 13.48 -10.39 35.36
CA LEU A 47 13.57 -9.04 34.79
C LEU A 47 14.33 -9.05 33.46
N ALA A 48 15.48 -9.74 33.39
CA ALA A 48 16.25 -9.87 32.16
C ALA A 48 15.44 -10.54 31.04
N THR A 49 14.67 -11.58 31.38
CA THR A 49 13.79 -12.27 30.44
C THR A 49 12.66 -11.37 29.94
N ALA A 50 12.04 -10.60 30.85
CA ALA A 50 10.98 -9.66 30.49
C ALA A 50 11.48 -8.51 29.59
N LEU A 51 12.68 -7.99 29.85
CA LEU A 51 13.30 -6.97 29.01
C LEU A 51 13.61 -7.50 27.61
N ALA A 52 14.16 -8.71 27.51
CA ALA A 52 14.41 -9.35 26.22
C ALA A 52 13.11 -9.58 25.42
N ALA A 53 12.03 -10.00 26.09
CA ALA A 53 10.72 -10.16 25.46
C ALA A 53 10.13 -8.82 24.96
N LEU A 54 10.27 -7.76 25.75
CA LEU A 54 9.83 -6.41 25.38
C LEU A 54 10.61 -5.85 24.19
N GLU A 55 11.93 -6.09 24.13
CA GLU A 55 12.75 -5.72 22.98
C GLU A 55 12.33 -6.47 21.73
N ALA A 56 12.12 -7.78 21.82
CA ALA A 56 11.62 -8.60 20.70
C ALA A 56 10.24 -8.13 20.19
N GLU A 57 9.33 -7.76 21.10
CA GLU A 57 8.01 -7.23 20.73
C GLU A 57 8.11 -5.85 20.06
N ARG A 58 9.00 -4.98 20.54
CA ARG A 58 9.27 -3.68 19.92
C ARG A 58 9.85 -3.82 18.52
N GLU A 59 10.77 -4.76 18.30
CA GLU A 59 11.31 -5.05 16.97
C GLU A 59 10.23 -5.60 16.03
N ALA A 60 9.39 -6.52 16.52
CA ALA A 60 8.27 -7.05 15.76
C ALA A 60 7.27 -5.94 15.39
N SER A 61 6.95 -5.06 16.33
CA SER A 61 6.08 -3.90 16.12
C SER A 61 6.65 -2.94 15.08
N ALA A 62 7.94 -2.58 15.19
CA ALA A 62 8.61 -1.71 14.22
C ALA A 62 8.61 -2.32 12.81
N LYS A 63 8.81 -3.64 12.69
CA LYS A 63 8.74 -4.35 11.40
C LYS A 63 7.32 -4.35 10.82
N LEU A 64 6.30 -4.51 11.66
CA LEU A 64 4.90 -4.45 11.22
C LEU A 64 4.52 -3.04 10.76
N GLU A 65 4.90 -2.00 11.50
CA GLU A 65 4.67 -0.61 11.12
C GLU A 65 5.34 -0.28 9.77
N ALA A 66 6.60 -0.70 9.59
CA ALA A 66 7.30 -0.54 8.32
C ALA A 66 6.59 -1.26 7.17
N ARG A 67 6.06 -2.47 7.39
CA ARG A 67 5.27 -3.21 6.38
C ARG A 67 3.95 -2.53 6.08
N VAL A 68 3.23 -2.04 7.09
CA VAL A 68 1.96 -1.32 6.90
C VAL A 68 2.20 -0.05 6.10
N LYS A 69 3.25 0.72 6.42
CA LYS A 69 3.64 1.90 5.66
C LYS A 69 3.97 1.57 4.21
N ALA A 70 4.79 0.54 3.96
CA ALA A 70 5.13 0.12 2.60
C ALA A 70 3.91 -0.38 1.80
N ILE A 71 2.96 -1.05 2.47
CA ILE A 71 1.69 -1.47 1.85
C ILE A 71 0.84 -0.23 1.52
N GLY A 72 0.73 0.73 2.45
CA GLY A 72 0.01 1.98 2.23
C GLY A 72 0.56 2.75 1.04
N GLU A 73 1.87 2.99 1.00
CA GLU A 73 2.52 3.68 -0.12
C GLU A 73 2.30 2.97 -1.47
N LYS A 74 2.32 1.62 -1.46
CA LYS A 74 2.02 0.83 -2.67
C LYS A 74 0.56 0.95 -3.08
N GLN A 75 -0.37 0.91 -2.13
CA GLN A 75 -1.80 1.04 -2.38
C GLN A 75 -2.13 2.44 -2.91
N ASP A 76 -1.60 3.49 -2.29
CA ASP A 76 -1.79 4.88 -2.73
C ASP A 76 -1.30 5.07 -4.18
N LYS A 77 -0.13 4.50 -4.50
CA LYS A 77 0.39 4.52 -5.87
C LYS A 77 -0.52 3.76 -6.84
N GLN A 78 -1.04 2.60 -6.45
CA GLN A 78 -1.96 1.82 -7.28
C GLN A 78 -3.29 2.54 -7.50
N VAL A 79 -3.85 3.15 -6.45
CA VAL A 79 -5.07 3.95 -6.51
C VAL A 79 -4.87 5.14 -7.45
N ALA A 80 -3.81 5.92 -7.28
CA ALA A 80 -3.50 7.05 -8.15
C ALA A 80 -3.33 6.63 -9.62
N GLN A 81 -2.69 5.48 -9.88
CA GLN A 81 -2.57 4.93 -11.24
C GLN A 81 -3.91 4.51 -11.84
N LEU A 82 -4.79 3.89 -11.04
CA LEU A 82 -6.12 3.49 -11.48
C LEU A 82 -7.02 4.71 -11.74
N GLU A 83 -6.98 5.71 -10.87
CA GLU A 83 -7.72 6.97 -11.05
C GLU A 83 -7.28 7.70 -12.33
N ALA A 84 -5.97 7.77 -12.58
CA ALA A 84 -5.43 8.33 -13.82
C ALA A 84 -5.90 7.55 -15.06
N ARG A 85 -5.92 6.20 -14.98
CA ARG A 85 -6.43 5.35 -16.06
C ARG A 85 -7.92 5.53 -16.30
N VAL A 86 -8.73 5.61 -15.24
CA VAL A 86 -10.17 5.85 -15.35
C VAL A 86 -10.41 7.20 -16.02
N THR A 87 -9.73 8.26 -15.56
CA THR A 87 -9.85 9.60 -16.16
C THR A 87 -9.49 9.59 -17.65
N LYS A 88 -8.39 8.92 -18.03
CA LYS A 88 -7.98 8.79 -19.42
C LYS A 88 -9.01 8.02 -20.27
N LEU A 89 -9.55 6.92 -19.75
CA LEU A 89 -10.54 6.10 -20.44
C LEU A 89 -11.88 6.83 -20.59
N THR A 90 -12.32 7.58 -19.58
CA THR A 90 -13.51 8.43 -19.65
C THR A 90 -13.36 9.51 -20.71
N ALA A 91 -12.23 10.22 -20.73
CA ALA A 91 -11.96 11.24 -21.75
C ALA A 91 -11.94 10.65 -23.18
N ARG A 92 -11.38 9.43 -23.34
CA ARG A 92 -11.41 8.72 -24.62
C ARG A 92 -12.84 8.36 -25.02
N ALA A 93 -13.65 7.85 -24.10
CA ALA A 93 -15.04 7.50 -24.37
C ALA A 93 -15.83 8.73 -24.87
N GLU A 94 -15.73 9.87 -24.17
CA GLU A 94 -16.36 11.13 -24.57
C GLU A 94 -15.90 11.61 -25.96
N ALA A 95 -14.60 11.50 -26.26
CA ALA A 95 -14.07 11.85 -27.58
C ALA A 95 -14.67 10.95 -28.68
N THR A 96 -14.71 9.64 -28.45
CA THR A 96 -15.27 8.68 -29.42
C THR A 96 -16.78 8.87 -29.61
N GLU A 97 -17.53 9.21 -28.57
CA GLU A 97 -18.95 9.55 -28.68
C GLU A 97 -19.14 10.79 -29.56
N GLY A 98 -18.30 11.82 -29.37
CA GLY A 98 -18.28 13.01 -30.22
C GLY A 98 -18.01 12.69 -31.69
N GLU A 99 -17.06 11.80 -31.97
CA GLU A 99 -16.76 11.33 -33.33
C GLU A 99 -17.91 10.53 -33.95
N ILE A 100 -18.55 9.65 -33.19
CA ILE A 100 -19.73 8.89 -33.64
C ILE A 100 -20.87 9.84 -34.03
N GLU A 101 -21.16 10.85 -33.20
CA GLU A 101 -22.19 11.85 -33.52
C GLU A 101 -21.83 12.70 -34.74
N ARG A 102 -20.55 13.01 -34.92
CA ARG A 102 -20.06 13.69 -36.12
C ARG A 102 -20.26 12.83 -37.37
N LEU A 103 -19.89 11.55 -37.32
CA LEU A 103 -20.07 10.60 -38.42
C LEU A 103 -21.56 10.37 -38.74
N ARG A 104 -22.42 10.27 -37.73
CA ARG A 104 -23.88 10.17 -37.92
C ARG A 104 -24.43 11.37 -38.69
N ARG A 105 -24.03 12.60 -38.31
CA ARG A 105 -24.42 13.82 -39.02
C ARG A 105 -23.93 13.85 -40.46
N VAL A 106 -22.67 13.52 -40.70
CA VAL A 106 -22.10 13.46 -42.07
C VAL A 106 -22.83 12.41 -42.91
N ASN A 107 -23.10 11.22 -42.38
CA ASN A 107 -23.82 10.18 -43.11
C ASN A 107 -25.26 10.58 -43.44
N ALA A 108 -25.96 11.22 -42.51
CA ALA A 108 -27.30 11.77 -42.75
C ALA A 108 -27.29 12.82 -43.87
N GLN A 109 -26.30 13.72 -43.87
CA GLN A 109 -26.13 14.73 -44.91
C GLN A 109 -25.82 14.09 -46.28
N LEU A 110 -24.94 13.09 -46.33
CA LEU A 110 -24.64 12.36 -47.57
C LEU A 110 -25.88 11.65 -48.12
N ARG A 111 -26.69 11.01 -47.27
CA ARG A 111 -27.96 10.38 -47.69
C ARG A 111 -28.94 11.40 -48.24
N ALA A 112 -29.06 12.56 -47.60
CA ALA A 112 -29.91 13.65 -48.07
C ALA A 112 -29.45 14.20 -49.43
N ASN A 113 -28.14 14.47 -49.57
CA ASN A 113 -27.55 14.94 -50.82
C ASN A 113 -27.74 13.93 -51.95
N ASN A 114 -27.51 12.65 -51.67
CA ASN A 114 -27.66 11.60 -52.66
C ASN A 114 -29.13 11.42 -53.09
N LYS A 115 -30.09 11.56 -52.16
CA LYS A 115 -31.52 11.61 -52.49
C LYS A 115 -31.85 12.80 -53.39
N ALA A 116 -31.38 14.01 -53.05
CA ALA A 116 -31.60 15.21 -53.84
C ALA A 116 -31.01 15.11 -55.25
N LEU A 117 -29.80 14.55 -55.39
CA LEU A 117 -29.18 14.29 -56.69
C LEU A 117 -29.99 13.28 -57.52
N ARG A 118 -30.49 12.19 -56.91
CA ARG A 118 -31.36 11.24 -57.62
C ARG A 118 -32.66 11.88 -58.08
N GLU A 119 -33.29 12.71 -57.25
CA GLU A 119 -34.50 13.44 -57.61
C GLU A 119 -34.26 14.48 -58.72
N ALA A 120 -33.13 15.20 -58.67
CA ALA A 120 -32.73 16.15 -59.70
C ALA A 120 -32.46 15.46 -61.05
N ASN A 121 -31.71 14.36 -61.03
CA ASN A 121 -31.45 13.53 -62.21
C ASN A 121 -32.75 12.92 -62.79
N ALA A 122 -33.66 12.43 -61.95
CA ALA A 122 -34.94 11.89 -62.39
C ALA A 122 -35.84 12.94 -63.07
N LYS A 123 -35.68 14.22 -62.71
CA LYS A 123 -36.39 15.34 -63.33
C LYS A 123 -35.69 15.88 -64.60
N GLY A 124 -34.54 15.31 -64.99
CA GLY A 124 -33.73 15.82 -66.10
C GLY A 124 -33.11 17.19 -65.82
N LEU A 125 -33.11 17.63 -64.55
CA LEU A 125 -32.58 18.90 -64.08
C LEU A 125 -31.24 18.64 -63.41
N GLY A 126 -30.18 18.43 -64.18
CA GLY A 126 -28.82 18.32 -63.63
C GLY A 126 -28.40 19.65 -63.01
N ASP A 127 -28.61 19.82 -61.71
CA ASP A 127 -28.33 21.06 -60.99
C ASP A 127 -26.89 21.06 -60.46
N GLY A 128 -26.06 21.97 -60.98
CA GLY A 128 -24.64 22.08 -60.63
C GLY A 128 -24.39 22.43 -59.16
N GLU A 129 -25.32 23.13 -58.49
CA GLU A 129 -25.18 23.40 -57.05
C GLU A 129 -25.33 22.14 -56.19
N LEU A 130 -26.20 21.21 -56.58
CA LEU A 130 -26.36 19.93 -55.87
C LEU A 130 -25.11 19.05 -56.01
N ILE A 131 -24.48 19.05 -57.19
CA ILE A 131 -23.21 18.35 -57.42
C ILE A 131 -22.10 18.97 -56.56
N ASN A 132 -21.96 20.30 -56.56
CA ASN A 132 -20.97 21.00 -55.76
C ASN A 132 -21.18 20.78 -54.25
N THR A 133 -22.42 20.77 -53.79
CA THR A 133 -22.77 20.51 -52.39
C THR A 133 -22.46 19.06 -52.00
N SER A 134 -22.71 18.10 -52.90
CA SER A 134 -22.34 16.69 -52.68
C SER A 134 -20.82 16.50 -52.64
N MET A 135 -20.08 17.09 -53.60
CA MET A 135 -18.61 17.05 -53.62
C MET A 135 -18.00 17.68 -52.38
N LYS A 136 -18.58 18.79 -51.89
CA LYS A 136 -18.12 19.44 -50.65
C LYS A 136 -18.35 18.54 -49.43
N ALA A 137 -19.51 17.91 -49.32
CA ALA A 137 -19.81 16.95 -48.25
C ALA A 137 -18.88 15.73 -48.28
N GLU A 138 -18.50 15.26 -49.47
CA GLU A 138 -17.55 14.15 -49.65
C GLU A 138 -16.11 14.56 -49.29
N LEU A 139 -15.69 15.77 -49.63
CA LEU A 139 -14.41 16.36 -49.19
C LEU A 139 -14.34 16.50 -47.67
N ASP A 140 -15.42 16.97 -47.04
CA ASP A 140 -15.50 17.11 -45.59
C ASP A 140 -15.51 15.73 -44.90
N ALA A 141 -16.15 14.72 -45.51
CA ALA A 141 -16.10 13.33 -45.05
C ALA A 141 -14.69 12.70 -45.20
N LEU A 142 -13.96 13.00 -46.27
CA LEU A 142 -12.58 12.53 -46.46
C LEU A 142 -11.62 13.18 -45.47
N ARG A 143 -11.75 14.49 -45.22
CA ARG A 143 -10.95 15.20 -44.21
C ARG A 143 -11.19 14.63 -42.82
N ALA A 144 -12.46 14.43 -42.50
CA ALA A 144 -12.92 13.79 -41.28
C ALA A 144 -12.30 12.42 -41.02
N VAL A 145 -12.20 11.57 -42.05
CA VAL A 145 -11.53 10.25 -41.92
C VAL A 145 -10.04 10.44 -41.72
N ARG A 146 -9.39 11.30 -42.51
CA ARG A 146 -7.94 11.56 -42.39
C ARG A 146 -7.53 12.13 -41.04
N ASP A 147 -8.37 12.95 -40.41
CA ASP A 147 -8.10 13.51 -39.09
C ASP A 147 -8.22 12.43 -37.99
N THR A 148 -9.20 11.52 -38.11
CA THR A 148 -9.30 10.33 -37.25
C THR A 148 -8.10 9.41 -37.44
N ASP A 149 -7.73 9.08 -38.68
CA ASP A 149 -6.55 8.26 -38.98
C ASP A 149 -5.28 8.87 -38.37
N ARG A 150 -5.11 10.20 -38.45
CA ARG A 150 -3.98 10.90 -37.80
C ARG A 150 -4.01 10.77 -36.29
N SER A 151 -5.17 10.96 -35.66
CA SER A 151 -5.30 10.83 -34.21
C SER A 151 -4.99 9.40 -33.74
N GLU A 152 -5.41 8.38 -34.50
CA GLU A 152 -5.07 6.98 -34.22
C GLU A 152 -3.56 6.73 -34.37
N LEU A 153 -2.94 7.26 -35.42
CA LEU A 153 -1.50 7.15 -35.64
C LEU A 153 -0.69 7.84 -34.54
N ASP A 154 -1.11 9.03 -34.10
CA ASP A 154 -0.47 9.76 -32.99
C ASP A 154 -0.60 8.98 -31.67
N GLU A 155 -1.74 8.31 -31.43
CA GLU A 155 -1.91 7.43 -30.27
C GLU A 155 -0.99 6.21 -30.35
N ILE A 156 -0.90 5.56 -31.51
CA ILE A 156 0.02 4.45 -31.74
C ILE A 156 1.47 4.88 -31.52
N LEU A 157 1.87 6.03 -32.07
CA LEU A 157 3.20 6.60 -31.87
C LEU A 157 3.47 6.90 -30.39
N GLY A 158 2.49 7.45 -29.67
CA GLY A 158 2.59 7.68 -28.23
C GLY A 158 2.75 6.40 -27.40
N MET A 159 2.17 5.28 -27.85
CA MET A 159 2.36 3.97 -27.23
C MET A 159 3.72 3.34 -27.57
N LEU A 160 4.21 3.54 -28.80
CA LEU A 160 5.48 2.98 -29.28
C LEU A 160 6.71 3.77 -28.81
N ALA A 161 6.61 5.09 -28.64
CA ALA A 161 7.70 5.96 -28.19
C ALA A 161 8.40 5.50 -26.89
N PRO A 162 7.69 5.12 -25.80
CA PRO A 162 8.34 4.61 -24.60
C PRO A 162 9.03 3.25 -24.82
N LEU A 163 8.49 2.38 -25.67
CA LEU A 163 9.08 1.07 -25.98
C LEU A 163 10.38 1.21 -26.78
N ALA A 164 10.44 2.15 -27.73
CA ALA A 164 11.66 2.45 -28.49
C ALA A 164 12.75 3.14 -27.65
N ALA A 165 12.37 3.83 -26.58
CA ALA A 165 13.30 4.49 -25.65
C ALA A 165 13.91 3.54 -24.61
N GLU A 166 13.28 2.39 -24.34
CA GLU A 166 13.84 1.32 -23.49
C GLU A 166 14.94 0.54 -24.21
N ASP A 167 14.80 0.28 -25.52
CA ASP A 167 15.80 -0.43 -26.33
C ASP A 167 17.08 0.39 -26.63
N THR A 168 17.05 1.71 -26.44
CA THR A 168 18.22 2.59 -26.65
C THR A 168 19.04 2.84 -25.38
N ASN A 169 18.59 2.39 -24.21
CA ASN A 169 19.28 2.50 -22.92
C ASN A 169 19.85 1.16 -22.41
N ALA A 170 19.92 0.14 -23.27
CA ALA A 170 20.61 -1.14 -23.05
C ALA A 170 21.87 -1.23 -23.94
#